data_AF-A0A538GT71-F1
#
_entry.id   AF-A0A538GT71-F1
#
_cell.length_a   1.000
_cell.length_b   1.000
_cell.length_c   1.000
_cell.angle_alpha   90.00
_cell.angle_beta   90.00
_cell.angle_gamma   90.00
#
_symmetry.space_group_name_H-M   'P 1'
#
loop_
_entity.id
_entity.type
_entity.pdbx_description
1 polymer ?
#
loop_
_entity_poly.entity_id
_entity_poly.type
_entity_poly.pdbx_seq_one_letter_code
_entity_poly.pdbx_strand_id
1 'polypeptide(L)'
;MLALAGCHSSQKRGPAPPPPAPELTFRQLDAQQQRLVADYEPVSHALTAYELAYRDRRGLSAEARSFRNVVVAALARLRADRTTGETAQAKELLIEGLTARADALRHPPGSDAYTRDWNRSVVDARRALTLMQDVRDRARLIPLPEDSIS
;
A
#
# COMPACT_ATOMS: atom_id res chain seq x y z
N MET A 1 -51.60 22.83 -28.94
CA MET A 1 -51.66 21.68 -29.86
C MET A 1 -50.23 21.21 -30.13
N LEU A 2 -49.98 19.91 -30.01
CA LEU A 2 -48.73 19.20 -30.33
C LEU A 2 -48.26 19.50 -31.79
N ALA A 3 -47.01 19.33 -32.25
CA ALA A 3 -46.00 18.31 -31.96
C ALA A 3 -44.59 18.69 -32.50
N LEU A 4 -43.53 18.20 -31.83
CA LEU A 4 -42.30 17.46 -32.29
C LEU A 4 -41.71 17.75 -33.71
N ALA A 5 -40.41 17.68 -34.02
CA ALA A 5 -39.18 17.20 -33.38
C ALA A 5 -37.97 17.67 -34.23
N GLY A 6 -36.78 17.69 -33.64
CA GLY A 6 -35.52 17.88 -34.35
C GLY A 6 -34.35 17.39 -33.50
N CYS A 7 -34.23 16.07 -33.42
CA CYS A 7 -33.31 15.31 -32.59
C CYS A 7 -31.84 15.77 -32.69
N HIS A 8 -31.24 16.09 -31.54
CA HIS A 8 -29.79 16.16 -31.38
C HIS A 8 -29.17 14.78 -31.65
N SER A 9 -28.18 14.77 -32.53
CA SER A 9 -27.40 13.60 -32.90
C SER A 9 -26.64 13.05 -31.69
N SER A 10 -27.05 11.86 -31.25
CA SER A 10 -26.32 11.02 -30.30
C SER A 10 -24.97 10.64 -30.90
N GLN A 11 -23.92 11.38 -30.52
CA GLN A 11 -22.54 10.98 -30.77
C GLN A 11 -22.26 9.74 -29.91
N LYS A 12 -22.42 8.56 -30.51
CA LYS A 12 -22.07 7.27 -29.90
C LYS A 12 -20.63 7.36 -29.40
N ARG A 13 -20.44 7.42 -28.07
CA ARG A 13 -19.19 7.01 -27.44
C ARG A 13 -18.99 5.56 -27.88
N GLY A 14 -18.04 5.34 -28.78
CA GLY A 14 -17.55 4.00 -29.05
C GLY A 14 -17.11 3.34 -27.74
N PRO A 15 -17.01 2.00 -27.70
CA PRO A 15 -16.42 1.32 -26.57
C PRO A 15 -15.09 2.00 -26.25
N ALA A 16 -14.87 2.36 -24.99
CA ALA A 16 -13.55 2.84 -24.57
C ALA A 16 -12.51 1.80 -25.02
N PRO A 17 -11.35 2.23 -25.55
CA PRO A 17 -10.29 1.29 -25.88
C PRO A 17 -10.03 0.40 -24.67
N PRO A 18 -9.78 -0.91 -24.87
CA PRO A 18 -9.50 -1.81 -23.76
C PRO A 18 -8.36 -1.22 -22.93
N PRO A 19 -8.42 -1.33 -21.59
CA PRO A 19 -7.34 -0.85 -20.75
C PRO A 19 -6.01 -1.44 -21.26
N PRO A 20 -4.92 -0.67 -21.22
CA PRO A 20 -3.61 -1.16 -21.67
C PRO A 20 -3.30 -2.48 -20.97
N ALA A 21 -2.76 -3.43 -21.74
CA ALA A 21 -2.36 -4.71 -21.19
C ALA A 21 -1.39 -4.46 -20.02
N PRO A 22 -1.54 -5.17 -18.89
CA PRO A 22 -0.66 -4.98 -17.75
C PRO A 22 0.78 -5.23 -18.17
N GLU A 23 1.69 -4.30 -17.83
CA GLU A 23 3.11 -4.38 -18.18
C GLU A 23 3.79 -5.62 -17.60
N LEU A 24 3.20 -6.19 -16.54
CA LEU A 24 3.70 -7.35 -15.82
C LEU A 24 2.68 -8.49 -15.86
N THR A 25 3.17 -9.70 -15.99
CA THR A 25 2.36 -10.91 -15.83
C THR A 25 1.87 -11.05 -14.38
N PHE A 26 0.77 -11.79 -14.17
CA PHE A 26 0.25 -12.07 -12.83
C PHE A 26 1.33 -12.65 -11.89
N ARG A 27 2.17 -13.58 -12.37
CA ARG A 27 3.27 -14.15 -11.58
C ARG A 27 4.29 -13.11 -11.17
N GLN A 28 4.63 -12.16 -12.03
CA GLN A 28 5.57 -11.07 -11.71
C GLN A 28 4.97 -10.09 -10.69
N LEU A 29 3.67 -9.79 -10.81
CA LEU A 29 2.95 -8.97 -9.84
C LEU A 29 2.88 -9.65 -8.46
N ASP A 30 2.49 -10.93 -8.40
CA ASP A 30 2.42 -11.68 -7.15
C ASP A 30 3.81 -11.77 -6.49
N ALA A 31 4.87 -12.01 -7.27
CA ALA A 31 6.24 -12.00 -6.77
C ALA A 31 6.69 -10.63 -6.25
N GLN A 32 6.28 -9.52 -6.89
CA GLN A 32 6.54 -8.17 -6.37
C GLN A 32 5.81 -7.95 -5.04
N GLN A 33 4.53 -8.31 -4.96
CA GLN A 33 3.74 -8.15 -3.75
C GLN A 33 4.30 -8.97 -2.59
N GLN A 34 4.68 -10.23 -2.83
CA GLN A 34 5.29 -11.08 -1.81
C GLN A 34 6.60 -10.47 -1.26
N ARG A 35 7.43 -9.86 -2.11
CA ARG A 35 8.64 -9.15 -1.64
C ARG A 35 8.30 -7.94 -0.78
N LEU A 36 7.36 -7.09 -1.21
CA LEU A 36 6.95 -5.92 -0.42
C LEU A 36 6.36 -6.32 0.94
N VAL A 37 5.55 -7.39 0.97
CA VAL A 37 5.00 -7.94 2.22
C VAL A 37 6.13 -8.48 3.10
N ALA A 38 7.08 -9.23 2.55
CA ALA A 38 8.22 -9.75 3.29
C ALA A 38 9.11 -8.64 3.86
N ASP A 39 9.30 -7.54 3.13
CA ASP A 39 10.07 -6.39 3.62
C ASP A 39 9.36 -5.66 4.77
N TYR A 40 8.02 -5.65 4.77
CA TYR A 40 7.20 -5.01 5.79
C TYR A 40 6.93 -5.91 7.02
N GLU A 41 6.91 -7.24 6.84
CA GLU A 41 6.58 -8.23 7.87
C GLU A 41 7.31 -8.02 9.22
N PRO A 42 8.62 -7.71 9.28
CA PRO A 42 9.33 -7.48 10.54
C PRO A 42 8.73 -6.35 11.37
N VAL A 43 8.18 -5.33 10.71
CA VAL A 43 7.51 -4.20 11.39
C VAL A 43 6.24 -4.69 12.08
N SER A 44 5.47 -5.56 11.44
CA SER A 44 4.26 -6.14 12.03
C SER A 44 4.60 -7.00 13.25
N HIS A 45 5.64 -7.83 13.18
CA HIS A 45 6.06 -8.67 14.31
C HIS A 45 6.58 -7.84 15.49
N ALA A 46 7.40 -6.81 15.22
CA ALA A 46 7.98 -5.97 16.25
C ALA A 46 6.98 -5.00 16.91
N LEU A 47 5.87 -4.67 16.22
CA LEU A 47 4.85 -3.76 16.72
C LEU A 47 4.24 -4.24 18.05
N THR A 48 4.00 -5.55 18.19
CA THR A 48 3.36 -6.13 19.38
C THR A 48 4.12 -5.81 20.67
N ALA A 49 5.46 -5.95 20.66
CA ALA A 49 6.28 -5.67 21.84
C ALA A 49 6.22 -4.19 22.24
N TYR A 50 6.27 -3.30 21.25
CA TYR A 50 6.10 -1.87 21.46
C TYR A 50 4.71 -1.52 22.03
N GLU A 51 3.63 -2.09 21.48
CA GLU A 51 2.27 -1.83 21.93
C GLU A 51 2.04 -2.28 23.37
N LEU A 52 2.58 -3.45 23.75
CA LEU A 52 2.57 -3.93 25.14
C LEU A 52 3.32 -2.97 26.07
N ALA A 53 4.53 -2.57 25.70
CA ALA A 53 5.31 -1.62 26.49
C ALA A 53 4.64 -0.24 26.61
N TYR A 54 3.97 0.22 25.56
CA TYR A 54 3.21 1.47 25.54
C TYR A 54 1.99 1.40 26.46
N ARG A 55 1.26 0.27 26.43
CA ARG A 55 0.11 0.02 27.30
C ARG A 55 0.53 -0.04 28.78
N ASP A 56 1.57 -0.81 29.08
CA ASP A 56 1.98 -1.11 30.46
C ASP A 56 2.89 -0.03 31.05
N ARG A 57 3.35 0.92 30.23
CA ARG A 57 4.31 1.99 30.58
C ARG A 57 5.64 1.45 31.14
N ARG A 58 6.00 0.22 30.77
CA ARG A 58 7.23 -0.46 31.21
C ARG A 58 8.16 -0.64 30.03
N GLY A 59 9.45 -0.31 30.21
CA GLY A 59 10.47 -0.51 29.18
C GLY A 59 10.27 0.29 27.88
N LEU A 60 9.32 1.23 27.86
CA LEU A 60 8.85 1.90 26.64
C LEU A 60 9.98 2.56 25.84
N SER A 61 10.93 3.21 26.49
CA SER A 61 12.06 3.85 25.77
C SER A 61 12.97 2.83 25.07
N ALA A 62 13.16 1.66 25.68
CA ALA A 62 13.97 0.59 25.07
C ALA A 62 13.23 -0.05 23.91
N GLU A 63 11.94 -0.37 24.09
CA GLU A 63 11.10 -0.95 23.04
C GLU A 63 10.84 0.02 21.88
N ALA A 64 10.63 1.31 22.16
CA ALA A 64 10.51 2.33 21.11
C ALA A 64 11.78 2.42 20.26
N ARG A 65 12.96 2.33 20.88
CA ARG A 65 14.25 2.32 20.17
C ARG A 65 14.41 1.05 19.34
N SER A 66 14.12 -0.11 19.92
CA SER A 66 14.17 -1.41 19.24
C SER A 66 13.24 -1.40 18.02
N PHE A 67 11.99 -1.01 18.21
CA PHE A 67 10.99 -0.94 17.16
C PHE A 67 11.38 0.06 16.06
N ARG A 68 11.90 1.23 16.43
CA ARG A 68 12.39 2.22 15.46
C ARG A 68 13.50 1.65 14.58
N ASN A 69 14.43 0.87 15.13
CA ASN A 69 15.48 0.24 14.33
C ASN A 69 14.92 -0.74 13.30
N VAL A 70 13.91 -1.53 13.67
CA VAL A 70 13.20 -2.42 12.74
C VAL A 70 12.51 -1.62 11.63
N VAL A 71 11.81 -0.54 11.97
CA VAL A 71 11.16 0.35 11.01
C VAL A 71 12.16 0.95 10.03
N VAL A 72 13.30 1.45 10.51
CA VAL A 72 14.36 2.03 9.66
C VAL A 72 14.97 0.99 8.73
N ALA A 73 15.21 -0.24 9.21
CA ALA A 73 15.70 -1.34 8.38
C ALA A 73 14.68 -1.73 7.28
N ALA A 74 13.40 -1.86 7.62
CA ALA A 74 12.35 -2.14 6.64
C ALA A 74 12.22 -1.01 5.60
N LEU A 75 12.30 0.25 6.04
CA LEU A 75 12.30 1.41 5.16
C LEU A 75 13.47 1.38 4.15
N ALA A 76 14.67 0.98 4.60
CA ALA A 76 15.83 0.86 3.72
C ALA A 76 15.63 -0.26 2.67
N ARG A 77 15.06 -1.41 3.06
CA ARG A 77 14.75 -2.51 2.13
C ARG A 77 13.74 -2.10 1.08
N LEU A 78 12.61 -1.51 1.51
CA LEU A 78 11.58 -1.03 0.59
C LEU A 78 12.13 0.01 -0.39
N ARG A 79 12.97 0.95 0.07
CA ARG A 79 13.61 1.94 -0.81
C ARG A 79 14.52 1.29 -1.85
N ALA A 80 15.23 0.22 -1.50
CA ALA A 80 16.14 -0.49 -2.41
C ALA A 80 15.42 -1.43 -3.40
N ASP A 81 14.22 -1.91 -3.07
CA ASP A 81 13.44 -2.77 -3.95
C ASP A 81 13.07 -2.03 -5.25
N ARG A 82 13.13 -2.72 -6.41
CA ARG A 82 12.90 -2.12 -7.74
C ARG A 82 11.48 -2.34 -8.26
N THR A 83 10.47 -2.32 -7.39
CA THR A 83 9.06 -2.42 -7.79
C THR A 83 8.70 -1.33 -8.82
N THR A 84 7.94 -1.72 -9.84
CA THR A 84 7.49 -0.88 -10.96
C THR A 84 5.99 -1.04 -11.18
N GLY A 85 5.40 -0.20 -12.03
CA GLY A 85 3.99 -0.32 -12.43
C GLY A 85 3.02 -0.07 -11.27
N GLU A 86 1.90 -0.81 -11.25
CA GLU A 86 0.78 -0.56 -10.33
C GLU A 86 1.12 -0.77 -8.84
N THR A 87 2.11 -1.61 -8.54
CA THR A 87 2.60 -1.88 -7.17
C THR A 87 3.56 -0.80 -6.67
N ALA A 88 4.09 0.07 -7.55
CA ALA A 88 5.00 1.15 -7.16
C ALA A 88 4.30 2.18 -6.26
N GLN A 89 3.04 2.52 -6.55
CA GLN A 89 2.28 3.44 -5.71
C GLN A 89 2.03 2.86 -4.30
N ALA A 90 1.78 1.54 -4.20
CA ALA A 90 1.63 0.89 -2.90
C ALA A 90 2.95 0.90 -2.11
N LYS A 91 4.07 0.66 -2.79
CA LYS A 91 5.41 0.79 -2.19
C LYS A 91 5.66 2.19 -1.65
N GLU A 92 5.35 3.25 -2.40
CA GLU A 92 5.53 4.62 -1.93
C GLU A 92 4.70 4.91 -0.67
N LEU A 93 3.44 4.44 -0.62
CA LEU A 93 2.62 4.55 0.59
C LEU A 93 3.22 3.79 1.78
N LEU A 94 3.83 2.61 1.58
CA LEU A 94 4.56 1.92 2.64
C LEU A 94 5.78 2.73 3.12
N ILE A 95 6.54 3.33 2.19
CA ILE A 95 7.70 4.18 2.49
C ILE A 95 7.28 5.40 3.30
N GLU A 96 6.23 6.10 2.88
CA GLU A 96 5.67 7.24 3.61
C GLU A 96 5.19 6.83 5.00
N GLY A 97 4.44 5.74 5.10
CA GLY A 97 3.93 5.22 6.36
C GLY A 97 5.05 4.86 7.34
N LEU A 98 6.09 4.16 6.88
CA LEU A 98 7.24 3.81 7.72
C LEU A 98 8.09 5.03 8.08
N THR A 99 8.21 6.02 7.19
CA THR A 99 8.89 7.28 7.50
C THR A 99 8.16 8.02 8.63
N ALA A 100 6.84 8.18 8.51
CA ALA A 100 6.02 8.78 9.56
C ALA A 100 6.12 7.99 10.87
N ARG A 101 6.13 6.65 10.82
CA ARG A 101 6.33 5.82 12.02
C ARG A 101 7.69 6.04 12.67
N ALA A 102 8.76 6.11 11.88
CA ALA A 102 10.11 6.35 12.37
C ALA A 102 10.25 7.73 13.04
N ASP A 103 9.49 8.72 12.58
CA ASP A 103 9.45 10.08 13.14
C ASP A 103 8.58 10.14 14.39
N ALA A 104 7.41 9.49 14.39
CA ALA A 104 6.57 9.33 15.58
C ALA A 104 7.38 8.80 16.77
N LEU A 105 8.18 7.75 16.55
CA LEU A 105 9.01 7.12 17.59
C LEU A 105 10.17 8.00 18.11
N ARG A 106 10.41 9.19 17.54
CA ARG A 106 11.35 10.19 18.09
C ARG A 106 10.68 11.11 19.10
N HIS A 107 9.36 11.17 19.10
CA HIS A 107 8.58 12.05 19.96
C HIS A 107 8.19 11.35 21.25
N PRO A 108 7.96 12.11 22.35
CA PRO A 108 7.36 11.56 23.55
C PRO A 108 6.03 10.87 23.22
N PRO A 109 5.83 9.61 23.66
CA PRO A 109 4.61 8.88 23.38
C PRO A 109 3.39 9.62 23.94
N GLY A 110 2.35 9.78 23.12
CA GLY A 110 1.13 10.53 23.46
C GLY A 110 1.20 12.05 23.26
N SER A 111 2.33 12.60 22.82
CA SER A 111 2.38 14.00 22.35
C SER A 111 1.59 14.19 21.04
N ASP A 112 1.25 15.44 20.72
CA ASP A 112 0.55 15.77 19.46
C ASP A 112 1.36 15.37 18.23
N ALA A 113 2.68 15.59 18.27
CA ALA A 113 3.58 15.19 17.19
C ALA A 113 3.60 13.67 17.01
N TYR A 114 3.78 12.92 18.11
CA TYR A 114 3.68 11.45 18.09
C TYR A 114 2.37 10.99 17.48
N THR A 115 1.25 11.54 17.94
CA THR A 115 -0.10 11.10 17.55
C THR A 115 -0.36 11.36 16.06
N ARG A 116 0.01 12.54 15.56
CA ARG A 116 -0.12 12.90 14.15
C ARG A 116 0.66 11.96 13.26
N ASP A 117 1.95 11.74 13.55
CA ASP A 117 2.83 10.94 12.71
C ASP A 117 2.48 9.45 12.81
N TRP A 118 2.09 8.98 14.00
CA TRP A 118 1.58 7.63 14.21
C TRP A 118 0.31 7.40 13.38
N ASN A 119 -0.65 8.31 13.43
CA ASN A 119 -1.89 8.19 12.66
C ASN A 119 -1.62 8.19 11.16
N ARG A 120 -0.74 9.09 10.68
CA ARG A 120 -0.31 9.08 9.28
C ARG A 120 0.28 7.72 8.89
N SER A 121 1.16 7.16 9.73
CA SER A 121 1.74 5.84 9.47
C SER A 121 0.71 4.73 9.28
N VAL A 122 -0.34 4.72 10.11
CA VAL A 122 -1.42 3.72 10.05
C VAL A 122 -2.27 3.90 8.80
N VAL A 123 -2.61 5.15 8.47
CA VAL A 123 -3.42 5.48 7.28
C VAL A 123 -2.69 5.06 6.01
N ASP A 124 -1.42 5.42 5.87
CA ASP A 124 -0.65 5.14 4.65
C ASP A 124 -0.37 3.63 4.51
N ALA A 125 -0.05 2.93 5.61
CA ALA A 125 0.09 1.47 5.59
C ALA A 125 -1.21 0.78 5.17
N ARG A 126 -2.37 1.21 5.68
CA ARG A 126 -3.68 0.65 5.29
C ARG A 126 -3.96 0.89 3.81
N ARG A 127 -3.72 2.11 3.32
CA ARG A 127 -3.91 2.46 1.90
C ARG A 127 -3.02 1.61 1.00
N ALA A 128 -1.76 1.40 1.38
CA ALA A 128 -0.84 0.55 0.63
C ALA A 128 -1.33 -0.90 0.54
N LEU A 129 -1.75 -1.48 1.67
CA LEU A 129 -2.25 -2.86 1.73
C LEU A 129 -3.53 -3.03 0.90
N THR A 130 -4.46 -2.07 0.99
CA THR A 130 -5.68 -2.05 0.17
C THR A 130 -5.35 -1.97 -1.32
N LEU A 131 -4.40 -1.11 -1.70
CA LEU A 131 -3.99 -0.97 -3.10
C LEU A 131 -3.33 -2.24 -3.64
N MET A 132 -2.46 -2.90 -2.85
CA MET A 132 -1.88 -4.19 -3.25
C MET A 132 -2.97 -5.25 -3.45
N GLN A 133 -3.97 -5.30 -2.57
CA GLN A 133 -5.09 -6.22 -2.71
C GLN A 133 -5.89 -5.94 -4.00
N ASP A 134 -6.22 -4.67 -4.28
CA ASP A 134 -6.91 -4.28 -5.50
C ASP A 134 -6.14 -4.66 -6.78
N VAL A 135 -4.84 -4.37 -6.83
CA VAL A 135 -3.97 -4.74 -7.96
C VAL A 135 -3.99 -6.26 -8.17
N ARG A 136 -3.94 -7.03 -7.08
CA ARG A 136 -3.98 -8.50 -7.14
C ARG A 136 -5.31 -9.01 -7.67
N ASP A 137 -6.41 -8.46 -7.18
CA ASP A 137 -7.76 -8.89 -7.54
C ASP A 137 -8.07 -8.52 -9.00
N ARG A 138 -7.66 -7.33 -9.46
CA ARG A 138 -7.76 -6.96 -10.88
C ARG A 138 -6.92 -7.87 -11.77
N ALA A 139 -5.70 -8.19 -11.37
CA ALA A 139 -4.84 -9.09 -12.14
C ALA A 139 -5.37 -10.53 -12.23
N ARG A 140 -6.21 -10.97 -11.29
CA ARG A 140 -6.93 -12.26 -11.35
C ARG A 140 -8.14 -12.26 -12.28
N LEU A 141 -8.75 -11.09 -12.51
CA LEU A 141 -9.95 -10.94 -13.34
C LEU A 141 -9.63 -10.77 -14.83
N ILE A 142 -8.37 -10.51 -15.19
CA ILE A 142 -7.91 -10.51 -16.58
C ILE A 142 -7.69 -11.97 -16.98
N PRO A 143 -8.45 -12.53 -17.94
CA PRO A 143 -8.25 -13.91 -18.37
C PRO A 143 -6.82 -14.08 -18.88
N LEU A 144 -6.15 -15.12 -18.41
CA LEU A 144 -4.82 -15.45 -18.89
C LEU A 144 -4.95 -15.91 -20.35
N PRO A 145 -4.03 -15.54 -21.25
CA PRO A 145 -4.05 -16.05 -22.62
C PRO A 145 -3.96 -17.60 -22.70
N GLU A 146 -3.54 -18.26 -21.61
CA GLU A 146 -3.56 -19.71 -21.46
C GLU A 146 -4.97 -20.30 -21.22
N ASP A 147 -5.94 -19.49 -20.77
CA ASP A 147 -7.35 -19.89 -20.60
C ASP A 147 -8.18 -19.72 -21.90
N SER A 148 -7.53 -19.34 -23.02
CA SER A 148 -8.17 -19.15 -24.33
C SER A 148 -7.90 -20.29 -25.32
N ILE A 149 -7.42 -21.44 -24.86
CA ILE A 149 -7.15 -22.59 -25.75
C ILE A 149 -8.25 -23.67 -25.61
N SER A 150 -9.06 -23.69 -26.67
CA SER A 150 -9.88 -24.78 -27.27
C SER A 150 -11.02 -25.42 -26.48
#